data_AF-A0A2P8FCA9-F1
#
_entry.id   AF-A0A2P8FCA9-F1
#
_cell.length_a   1.000
_cell.length_b   1.000
_cell.length_c   1.000
_cell.angle_alpha   90.00
_cell.angle_beta   90.00
_cell.angle_gamma   90.00
#
_symmetry.space_group_name_H-M   'P 1'
#
loop_
_entity.id
_entity.type
_entity.pdbx_description
1 polymer ?
#
loop_
_entity_poly.entity_id
_entity_poly.type
_entity_poly.pdbx_seq_one_letter_code
_entity_poly.pdbx_strand_id
1 'polypeptide(L)'
;MRVYLDHNATAPLRSEAREAMIAAMEVVGNPSSVHGEGRKAKALIEKSRAAIASALGADGADVIFTSGATEAAALALRGRKLVAGDIEHDAVAAWISADLTVDAQGRVAVSDPAQTVLQLANSETGIVQDLPQGLAVSDMTQAFGKLPLAFNWSGAEMALVSAHKLGGPKGIGALVVKRGTDIAAQLLGGGQEMGRRAGTENVIGAAGFAAAATAAVQDVADGEWDRVEKLRDLLEDTLAAEEKDTIFVGKGAKRLPNTSCIATPGWKGETQVMQMDLAGYAISAGSACSSGKVRASRVLSAMGFDEATAASAIRVSLGPETTEQDILGFAKSWLARKRKHHARTLAGAA
;
A
#
# COMPACT_ATOMS: atom_id res chain seq x y z
N MET A 1 -1.61 6.91 26.12
CA MET A 1 -1.23 7.49 24.82
C MET A 1 -1.47 6.44 23.75
N ARG A 2 -2.06 6.78 22.61
CA ARG A 2 -2.35 5.83 21.52
C ARG A 2 -1.24 5.92 20.47
N VAL A 3 -0.73 4.77 20.03
CA VAL A 3 0.31 4.65 19.01
C VAL A 3 -0.30 4.02 17.77
N TYR A 4 -0.06 4.62 16.60
CA TYR A 4 -0.60 4.15 15.33
C TYR A 4 0.45 3.36 14.55
N LEU A 5 0.25 2.06 14.38
CA LEU A 5 1.17 1.13 13.70
C LEU A 5 0.43 0.36 12.58
N ASP A 6 -0.48 1.04 11.88
CA ASP A 6 -1.23 0.50 10.73
C ASP A 6 -1.09 1.37 9.47
N HIS A 7 0.11 1.93 9.25
CA HIS A 7 0.41 2.80 8.10
C HIS A 7 0.19 2.15 6.73
N ASN A 8 0.28 0.81 6.63
CA ASN A 8 -0.02 0.11 5.37
C ASN A 8 -1.53 0.09 5.06
N ALA A 9 -2.42 0.27 6.05
CA ALA A 9 -3.85 0.47 5.81
C ALA A 9 -4.13 1.90 5.33
N THR A 10 -3.65 2.90 6.06
CA THR A 10 -3.65 4.32 5.63
C THR A 10 -2.61 5.09 6.44
N ALA A 11 -2.02 6.13 5.84
CA ALA A 11 -1.17 7.06 6.58
C ALA A 11 -2.00 8.27 7.09
N PRO A 12 -1.55 8.93 8.19
CA PRO A 12 -2.04 10.25 8.57
C PRO A 12 -1.85 11.29 7.47
N LEU A 13 -2.75 12.28 7.39
CA LEU A 13 -2.64 13.36 6.41
C LEU A 13 -1.47 14.29 6.78
N ARG A 14 -0.48 14.38 5.89
CA ARG A 14 0.70 15.26 6.03
C ARG A 14 0.31 16.74 6.03
N SER A 15 1.12 17.57 6.67
CA SER A 15 0.93 19.03 6.69
C SER A 15 0.99 19.62 5.29
N GLU A 16 1.95 19.21 4.46
CA GLU A 16 2.15 19.68 3.09
C GLU A 16 0.91 19.40 2.23
N ALA A 17 0.35 18.19 2.37
CA ALA A 17 -0.88 17.80 1.69
C ALA A 17 -2.08 18.62 2.16
N ARG A 18 -2.21 18.83 3.48
CA ARG A 18 -3.27 19.64 4.08
C ARG A 18 -3.23 21.09 3.60
N GLU A 19 -2.06 21.71 3.63
CA GLU A 19 -1.84 23.09 3.18
C GLU A 19 -2.15 23.25 1.70
N ALA A 20 -1.68 22.32 0.86
CA ALA A 20 -1.98 22.31 -0.57
C ALA A 20 -3.50 22.16 -0.85
N MET A 21 -4.19 21.32 -0.08
CA MET A 21 -5.64 21.17 -0.18
C MET A 21 -6.39 22.44 0.23
N ILE A 22 -5.99 23.09 1.32
CA ILE A 22 -6.59 24.35 1.78
C ILE A 22 -6.39 25.44 0.71
N ALA A 23 -5.17 25.59 0.19
CA ALA A 23 -4.89 26.55 -0.88
C ALA A 23 -5.70 26.24 -2.15
N ALA A 24 -5.92 24.97 -2.49
CA ALA A 24 -6.72 24.57 -3.63
C ALA A 24 -8.22 24.88 -3.46
N MET A 25 -8.75 24.98 -2.23
CA MET A 25 -10.14 25.36 -1.98
C MET A 25 -10.44 26.80 -2.42
N GLU A 26 -9.44 27.68 -2.43
CA GLU A 26 -9.57 29.07 -2.90
C GLU A 26 -9.65 29.17 -4.44
N VAL A 27 -9.28 28.10 -5.15
CA VAL A 27 -9.35 28.05 -6.61
C VAL A 27 -10.76 27.68 -7.05
N VAL A 28 -11.56 28.71 -7.34
CA VAL A 28 -12.88 28.54 -7.98
C VAL A 28 -12.71 28.15 -9.44
N GLY A 29 -13.64 27.35 -9.97
CA GLY A 29 -13.77 27.07 -11.40
C GLY A 29 -13.78 25.58 -11.74
N ASN A 30 -14.56 25.22 -12.75
CA ASN A 30 -14.51 23.87 -13.33
C ASN A 30 -13.33 23.81 -14.33
N PRO A 31 -12.39 22.85 -14.23
CA PRO A 31 -11.26 22.72 -15.16
C PRO A 31 -11.66 22.58 -16.63
N SER A 32 -12.89 22.15 -16.91
CA SER A 32 -13.44 22.04 -18.26
C SER A 32 -13.92 23.39 -18.83
N SER A 33 -14.01 24.45 -18.02
CA SER A 33 -14.47 25.77 -18.46
C SER A 33 -13.36 26.58 -19.13
N VAL A 34 -13.71 27.31 -20.19
CA VAL A 34 -12.76 28.13 -20.97
C VAL A 34 -12.43 29.48 -20.35
N HIS A 35 -13.19 29.95 -19.35
CA HIS A 35 -12.96 31.24 -18.69
C HIS A 35 -11.76 31.21 -17.72
N GLY A 36 -11.37 32.37 -17.17
CA GLY A 36 -10.13 32.53 -16.41
C GLY A 36 -10.00 31.59 -15.21
N GLU A 37 -11.08 31.43 -14.45
CA GLU A 37 -11.18 30.56 -13.27
C GLU A 37 -11.04 29.08 -13.66
N GLY A 38 -11.72 28.65 -14.73
CA GLY A 38 -11.58 27.30 -15.26
C GLY A 38 -10.15 26.99 -15.72
N ARG A 39 -9.49 27.94 -16.40
CA ARG A 39 -8.08 27.80 -16.80
C ARG A 39 -7.15 27.72 -15.59
N LYS A 40 -7.41 28.47 -14.51
CA LYS A 40 -6.64 28.39 -13.25
C LYS A 40 -6.80 27.02 -12.60
N ALA A 41 -8.03 26.50 -12.51
CA ALA A 41 -8.29 25.16 -11.98
C ALA A 41 -7.62 24.06 -12.82
N LYS A 42 -7.68 24.18 -14.16
CA LYS A 42 -7.00 23.27 -15.08
C LYS A 42 -5.48 23.31 -14.91
N ALA A 43 -4.89 24.51 -14.77
CA ALA A 43 -3.46 24.65 -14.53
C ALA A 43 -3.02 23.96 -13.22
N LEU A 44 -3.83 24.02 -12.17
CA LEU A 44 -3.55 23.34 -10.91
C LEU A 44 -3.60 21.81 -11.06
N ILE A 45 -4.57 21.28 -11.80
CA ILE A 45 -4.64 19.85 -12.14
C ILE A 45 -3.38 19.41 -12.89
N GLU A 46 -2.99 20.12 -13.95
CA GLU A 46 -1.83 19.72 -14.76
C GLU A 46 -0.50 19.88 -14.00
N LYS A 47 -0.36 20.91 -13.15
CA LYS A 47 0.78 21.02 -12.24
C LYS A 47 0.85 19.84 -11.27
N SER A 48 -0.29 19.44 -10.70
CA SER A 48 -0.36 18.30 -9.79
C SER A 48 -0.01 16.99 -10.50
N ARG A 49 -0.50 16.82 -11.74
CA ARG A 49 -0.20 15.68 -12.61
C ARG A 49 1.31 15.57 -12.88
N ALA A 50 1.95 16.68 -13.24
CA ALA A 50 3.39 16.74 -13.50
C ALA A 50 4.22 16.43 -12.23
N ALA A 51 3.81 16.95 -11.08
CA ALA A 51 4.50 16.67 -9.81
C ALA A 51 4.42 15.20 -9.42
N ILE A 52 3.25 14.55 -9.59
CA ILE A 52 3.09 13.11 -9.32
C ILE A 52 3.92 12.27 -10.30
N ALA A 53 3.91 12.64 -11.59
CA ALA A 53 4.72 11.96 -12.60
C ALA A 53 6.22 12.02 -12.25
N SER A 54 6.72 13.20 -11.90
CA SER A 54 8.12 13.39 -11.51
C SER A 54 8.47 12.63 -10.21
N ALA A 55 7.62 12.72 -9.17
CA ALA A 55 7.83 12.00 -7.92
C ALA A 55 7.86 10.47 -8.09
N LEU A 56 7.08 9.93 -9.03
CA LEU A 56 7.08 8.50 -9.35
C LEU A 56 8.21 8.09 -10.32
N GLY A 57 8.98 9.04 -10.87
CA GLY A 57 9.94 8.78 -11.95
C GLY A 57 9.25 8.28 -13.23
N ALA A 58 8.09 8.86 -13.53
CA ALA A 58 7.21 8.55 -14.66
C ALA A 58 7.17 9.69 -15.69
N ASP A 59 8.24 10.49 -15.80
CA ASP A 59 8.32 11.57 -16.78
C ASP A 59 8.03 11.04 -18.20
N GLY A 60 7.10 11.70 -18.88
CA GLY A 60 6.63 11.28 -20.21
C GLY A 60 5.48 10.28 -20.22
N ALA A 61 5.10 9.70 -19.08
CA ALA A 61 3.91 8.86 -18.93
C ALA A 61 2.62 9.71 -18.86
N ASP A 62 1.48 9.09 -19.14
CA ASP A 62 0.18 9.68 -18.86
C ASP A 62 -0.25 9.27 -17.43
N VAL A 63 -0.53 10.24 -16.58
CA VAL A 63 -1.11 10.02 -15.25
C VAL A 63 -2.61 10.27 -15.36
N ILE A 64 -3.44 9.31 -14.99
CA ILE A 64 -4.91 9.38 -15.05
C ILE A 64 -5.42 9.38 -13.62
N PHE A 65 -6.04 10.48 -13.18
CA PHE A 65 -6.60 10.57 -11.84
C PHE A 65 -7.84 9.67 -11.69
N THR A 66 -7.90 8.96 -10.56
CA THR A 66 -9.00 8.09 -10.16
C THR A 66 -9.40 8.40 -8.71
N SER A 67 -10.47 7.81 -8.19
CA SER A 67 -10.84 7.93 -6.77
C SER A 67 -9.93 7.13 -5.82
N GLY A 68 -9.02 6.32 -6.34
CA GLY A 68 -8.10 5.49 -5.55
C GLY A 68 -7.50 4.34 -6.36
N ALA A 69 -6.62 3.56 -5.74
CA ALA A 69 -6.00 2.40 -6.38
C ALA A 69 -7.02 1.35 -6.82
N THR A 70 -8.16 1.21 -6.13
CA THR A 70 -9.22 0.28 -6.53
C THR A 70 -9.86 0.66 -7.87
N GLU A 71 -10.16 1.95 -8.09
CA GLU A 71 -10.66 2.41 -9.39
C GLU A 71 -9.57 2.32 -10.46
N ALA A 72 -8.31 2.60 -10.11
CA ALA A 72 -7.18 2.43 -11.02
C ALA A 72 -7.00 0.97 -11.47
N ALA A 73 -7.15 0.00 -10.56
CA ALA A 73 -7.13 -1.43 -10.86
C ALA A 73 -8.26 -1.80 -11.84
N ALA A 74 -9.49 -1.37 -11.57
CA ALA A 74 -10.61 -1.62 -12.47
C ALA A 74 -10.38 -1.03 -13.87
N LEU A 75 -9.82 0.18 -13.95
CA LEU A 75 -9.49 0.85 -15.21
C LEU A 75 -8.38 0.12 -15.98
N ALA A 76 -7.35 -0.36 -15.29
CA ALA A 76 -6.23 -1.05 -15.91
C ALA A 76 -6.59 -2.48 -16.37
N LEU A 77 -7.41 -3.20 -15.59
CA LEU A 77 -7.50 -4.66 -15.70
C LEU A 77 -8.77 -5.16 -16.41
N ARG A 78 -9.85 -4.38 -16.42
CA ARG A 78 -11.13 -4.89 -16.94
C ARG A 78 -11.03 -5.31 -18.40
N GLY A 79 -11.41 -6.55 -18.67
CA GLY A 79 -11.44 -7.12 -20.02
C GLY A 79 -10.09 -7.58 -20.55
N ARG A 80 -8.99 -7.42 -19.79
CA ARG A 80 -7.64 -7.80 -20.23
C ARG A 80 -7.25 -9.25 -19.96
N LYS A 81 -7.99 -9.97 -19.09
CA LYS A 81 -7.75 -11.39 -18.73
C LYS A 81 -6.30 -11.69 -18.30
N LEU A 82 -5.70 -10.77 -17.55
CA LEU A 82 -4.34 -10.93 -17.03
C LEU A 82 -4.29 -11.96 -15.90
N VAL A 83 -3.10 -12.50 -15.65
CA VAL A 83 -2.82 -13.46 -14.57
C VAL A 83 -1.97 -12.82 -13.47
N ALA A 84 -2.06 -13.34 -12.26
CA ALA A 84 -1.22 -12.91 -11.14
C ALA A 84 -0.96 -14.07 -10.17
N GLY A 85 -0.10 -13.85 -9.18
CA GLY A 85 0.02 -14.74 -8.03
C GLY A 85 -1.11 -14.47 -7.02
N ASP A 86 -1.44 -15.46 -6.18
CA ASP A 86 -2.49 -15.33 -5.16
C ASP A 86 -2.07 -14.49 -3.93
N ILE A 87 -1.34 -13.40 -4.18
CA ILE A 87 -0.87 -12.44 -3.18
C ILE A 87 -1.36 -11.02 -3.44
N GLU A 88 -1.94 -10.75 -4.61
CA GLU A 88 -2.41 -9.44 -5.02
C GLU A 88 -3.50 -8.89 -4.10
N HIS A 89 -3.62 -7.55 -4.02
CA HIS A 89 -4.70 -6.92 -3.29
C HIS A 89 -6.08 -7.31 -3.86
N ASP A 90 -7.13 -7.34 -3.05
CA ASP A 90 -8.48 -7.75 -3.50
C ASP A 90 -9.01 -6.89 -4.66
N ALA A 91 -8.57 -5.63 -4.73
CA ALA A 91 -8.86 -4.73 -5.85
C ALA A 91 -8.31 -5.20 -7.20
N VAL A 92 -7.20 -5.93 -7.20
CA VAL A 92 -6.58 -6.55 -8.39
C VAL A 92 -7.15 -7.94 -8.60
N ALA A 93 -7.23 -8.75 -7.52
CA ALA A 93 -7.73 -10.13 -7.54
C ALA A 93 -9.14 -10.25 -8.15
N ALA A 94 -9.98 -9.22 -8.01
CA ALA A 94 -11.31 -9.16 -8.62
C ALA A 94 -11.33 -9.18 -10.16
N TRP A 95 -10.19 -8.95 -10.83
CA TRP A 95 -10.12 -8.79 -12.29
C TRP A 95 -9.14 -9.74 -13.00
N ILE A 96 -8.41 -10.55 -12.24
CA ILE A 96 -7.35 -11.43 -12.74
C ILE A 96 -7.64 -12.90 -12.42
N SER A 97 -6.87 -13.79 -13.04
CA SER A 97 -6.82 -15.22 -12.63
C SER A 97 -5.54 -15.46 -11.81
N ALA A 98 -5.67 -16.05 -10.63
CA ALA A 98 -4.56 -16.29 -9.70
C ALA A 98 -3.79 -17.57 -10.07
N ASP A 99 -3.22 -17.59 -11.28
CA ASP A 99 -2.64 -18.79 -11.90
C ASP A 99 -1.11 -18.89 -11.74
N LEU A 100 -0.45 -17.84 -11.23
CA LEU A 100 1.00 -17.85 -11.04
C LEU A 100 1.40 -18.43 -9.69
N THR A 101 2.46 -19.23 -9.70
CA THR A 101 3.01 -19.82 -8.48
C THR A 101 3.67 -18.76 -7.60
N VAL A 102 3.42 -18.89 -6.29
CA VAL A 102 4.05 -18.10 -5.23
C VAL A 102 4.92 -19.07 -4.42
N ASP A 103 6.19 -18.73 -4.20
CA ASP A 103 7.08 -19.55 -3.38
C ASP A 103 6.95 -19.26 -1.88
N ALA A 104 7.64 -20.04 -1.06
CA ALA A 104 7.63 -19.87 0.40
C ALA A 104 8.27 -18.56 0.88
N GLN A 105 9.02 -17.87 0.00
CA GLN A 105 9.61 -16.56 0.23
C GLN A 105 8.71 -15.44 -0.30
N GLY A 106 7.50 -15.77 -0.77
CA GLY A 106 6.51 -14.84 -1.27
C GLY A 106 6.83 -14.25 -2.64
N ARG A 107 7.76 -14.85 -3.40
CA ARG A 107 8.09 -14.42 -4.77
C ARG A 107 7.15 -15.07 -5.77
N VAL A 108 6.74 -14.30 -6.78
CA VAL A 108 5.88 -14.78 -7.86
C VAL A 108 6.74 -15.20 -9.05
N ALA A 109 6.51 -16.40 -9.57
CA ALA A 109 7.15 -16.85 -10.80
C ALA A 109 6.44 -16.26 -12.03
N VAL A 110 7.04 -15.24 -12.66
CA VAL A 110 6.51 -14.60 -13.88
C VAL A 110 7.09 -15.25 -15.13
N SER A 111 6.24 -15.93 -15.91
CA SER A 111 6.62 -16.57 -17.19
C SER A 111 6.35 -15.68 -18.41
N ASP A 112 5.25 -14.91 -18.38
CA ASP A 112 4.87 -13.97 -19.44
C ASP A 112 4.55 -12.59 -18.84
N PRO A 113 5.53 -11.66 -18.81
CA PRO A 113 5.32 -10.31 -18.26
C PRO A 113 4.16 -9.55 -18.89
N ALA A 114 3.95 -9.68 -20.21
CA ALA A 114 2.94 -8.91 -20.94
C ALA A 114 1.49 -9.34 -20.63
N GLN A 115 1.32 -10.50 -19.98
CA GLN A 115 0.03 -10.99 -19.49
C GLN A 115 -0.07 -10.98 -17.95
N THR A 116 0.91 -10.40 -17.26
CA THR A 116 1.03 -10.51 -15.80
C THR A 116 0.75 -9.20 -15.08
N VAL A 117 0.01 -9.30 -13.97
CA VAL A 117 -0.05 -8.27 -12.91
C VAL A 117 0.82 -8.71 -11.75
N LEU A 118 1.66 -7.79 -11.25
CA LEU A 118 2.51 -8.06 -10.10
C LEU A 118 2.68 -6.82 -9.24
N GLN A 119 2.18 -6.85 -7.99
CA GLN A 119 2.45 -5.80 -7.02
C GLN A 119 3.95 -5.64 -6.78
N LEU A 120 4.43 -4.40 -6.67
CA LEU A 120 5.84 -4.13 -6.37
C LEU A 120 6.18 -4.49 -4.93
N ALA A 121 5.26 -4.26 -3.98
CA ALA A 121 5.45 -4.59 -2.59
C ALA A 121 4.14 -5.06 -1.94
N ASN A 122 4.21 -6.17 -1.21
CA ASN A 122 3.03 -6.74 -0.58
C ASN A 122 2.56 -5.95 0.64
N SER A 123 1.26 -5.64 0.69
CA SER A 123 0.68 -4.83 1.77
C SER A 123 0.62 -5.53 3.13
N GLU A 124 0.64 -6.87 3.16
CA GLU A 124 0.60 -7.68 4.37
C GLU A 124 2.00 -7.99 4.89
N THR A 125 2.86 -8.57 4.03
CA THR A 125 4.18 -9.09 4.41
C THR A 125 5.31 -8.08 4.21
N GLY A 126 5.07 -7.05 3.41
CA GLY A 126 6.10 -6.10 2.98
C GLY A 126 7.05 -6.66 1.93
N ILE A 127 6.94 -7.92 1.50
CA ILE A 127 7.85 -8.54 0.54
C ILE A 127 7.82 -7.75 -0.79
N VAL A 128 8.99 -7.37 -1.27
CA VAL A 128 9.19 -6.61 -2.49
C VAL A 128 9.48 -7.58 -3.63
N GLN A 129 8.76 -7.43 -4.75
CA GLN A 129 8.95 -8.24 -5.94
C GLN A 129 10.03 -7.64 -6.86
N ASP A 130 10.60 -8.48 -7.71
CA ASP A 130 11.45 -8.03 -8.81
C ASP A 130 10.58 -8.00 -10.07
N LEU A 131 10.41 -6.80 -10.64
CA LEU A 131 9.52 -6.60 -11.78
C LEU A 131 10.25 -6.90 -13.09
N PRO A 132 9.78 -7.85 -13.91
CA PRO A 132 10.37 -8.12 -15.22
C PRO A 132 10.04 -7.00 -16.22
N GLN A 133 10.87 -6.87 -17.26
CA GLN A 133 10.62 -5.94 -18.35
C GLN A 133 9.38 -6.37 -19.16
N GLY A 134 8.56 -5.39 -19.55
CA GLY A 134 7.31 -5.62 -20.28
C GLY A 134 6.16 -6.09 -19.41
N LEU A 135 6.25 -5.94 -18.08
CA LEU A 135 5.18 -6.31 -17.16
C LEU A 135 3.92 -5.49 -17.45
N ALA A 136 2.76 -6.13 -17.60
CA ALA A 136 1.54 -5.44 -18.01
C ALA A 136 1.09 -4.38 -17.00
N VAL A 137 0.99 -4.75 -15.72
CA VAL A 137 0.56 -3.84 -14.65
C VAL A 137 1.34 -4.15 -13.38
N SER A 138 1.76 -3.11 -12.66
CA SER A 138 2.24 -3.25 -11.29
C SER A 138 1.39 -2.44 -10.31
N ASP A 139 0.96 -3.07 -9.22
CA ASP A 139 0.45 -2.32 -8.07
C ASP A 139 1.65 -1.76 -7.27
N MET A 140 1.89 -0.46 -7.40
CA MET A 140 2.98 0.24 -6.71
C MET A 140 2.51 0.96 -5.45
N THR A 141 1.25 0.78 -5.05
CA THR A 141 0.57 1.50 -3.97
C THR A 141 1.31 1.46 -2.63
N GLN A 142 1.99 0.35 -2.33
CA GLN A 142 2.73 0.20 -1.07
C GLN A 142 4.21 0.61 -1.15
N ALA A 143 4.77 0.65 -2.36
CA ALA A 143 6.18 0.94 -2.59
C ALA A 143 6.43 2.44 -2.84
N PHE A 144 5.51 3.11 -3.53
CA PHE A 144 5.64 4.53 -3.85
C PHE A 144 5.82 5.34 -2.56
N GLY A 145 6.84 6.21 -2.53
CA GLY A 145 7.17 7.03 -1.37
C GLY A 145 7.72 6.27 -0.17
N LYS A 146 8.07 4.99 -0.30
CA LYS A 146 8.74 4.18 0.74
C LYS A 146 10.02 3.51 0.28
N LEU A 147 10.16 3.33 -1.03
CA LEU A 147 11.34 2.73 -1.67
C LEU A 147 11.89 3.70 -2.74
N PRO A 148 13.20 3.67 -2.99
CA PRO A 148 13.77 4.30 -4.18
C PRO A 148 13.24 3.56 -5.42
N LEU A 149 12.40 4.24 -6.21
CA LEU A 149 11.79 3.66 -7.41
C LEU A 149 11.54 4.71 -8.48
N ALA A 150 11.60 4.28 -9.74
CA ALA A 150 11.24 5.08 -10.89
C ALA A 150 10.40 4.21 -11.85
N PHE A 151 9.18 4.65 -12.17
CA PHE A 151 8.27 3.93 -13.07
C PHE A 151 8.93 3.63 -14.42
N ASN A 152 9.63 4.60 -15.00
CA ASN A 152 10.28 4.45 -16.30
C ASN A 152 11.35 3.34 -16.33
N TRP A 153 11.90 2.95 -15.19
CA TRP A 153 12.90 1.87 -15.06
C TRP A 153 12.35 0.62 -14.39
N SER A 154 11.07 0.63 -14.00
CA SER A 154 10.42 -0.47 -13.29
C SER A 154 10.15 -1.70 -14.14
N GLY A 155 10.13 -1.56 -15.47
CA GLY A 155 9.74 -2.62 -16.40
C GLY A 155 8.23 -2.75 -16.62
N ALA A 156 7.39 -2.05 -15.86
CA ALA A 156 5.94 -2.07 -16.02
C ALA A 156 5.43 -1.11 -17.11
N GLU A 157 4.35 -1.51 -17.80
CA GLU A 157 3.63 -0.68 -18.78
C GLU A 157 2.59 0.24 -18.10
N MET A 158 2.08 -0.20 -16.95
CA MET A 158 1.11 0.55 -16.14
C MET A 158 1.41 0.38 -14.65
N ALA A 159 1.11 1.42 -13.86
CA ALA A 159 1.27 1.40 -12.41
C ALA A 159 0.03 1.95 -11.68
N LEU A 160 -0.35 1.29 -10.60
CA LEU A 160 -1.40 1.74 -9.68
C LEU A 160 -0.78 2.48 -8.49
N VAL A 161 -1.33 3.65 -8.15
CA VAL A 161 -0.89 4.42 -6.98
C VAL A 161 -2.08 5.06 -6.24
N SER A 162 -1.94 5.30 -4.95
CA SER A 162 -2.97 5.95 -4.13
C SER A 162 -2.41 6.92 -3.11
N ALA A 163 -3.02 8.10 -3.02
CA ALA A 163 -2.51 9.22 -2.23
C ALA A 163 -2.46 8.91 -0.72
N HIS A 164 -3.48 8.25 -0.18
CA HIS A 164 -3.59 8.05 1.27
C HIS A 164 -2.56 7.07 1.86
N LYS A 165 -1.80 6.36 1.01
CA LYS A 165 -0.65 5.55 1.44
C LYS A 165 0.62 6.38 1.66
N LEU A 166 0.66 7.58 1.09
CA LEU A 166 1.76 8.56 1.18
C LEU A 166 1.47 9.65 2.21
N GLY A 167 0.33 9.57 2.90
CA GLY A 167 -0.19 10.63 3.76
C GLY A 167 -0.87 11.78 2.99
N GLY A 168 -1.32 11.52 1.76
CA GLY A 168 -2.25 12.38 1.03
C GLY A 168 -3.72 12.13 1.39
N PRO A 169 -4.66 12.85 0.75
CA PRO A 169 -6.09 12.66 1.00
C PRO A 169 -6.59 11.28 0.57
N LYS A 170 -7.58 10.76 1.29
CA LYS A 170 -8.40 9.63 0.84
C LYS A 170 -9.31 10.09 -0.30
N GLY A 171 -9.74 9.15 -1.15
CA GLY A 171 -10.64 9.44 -2.27
C GLY A 171 -9.94 10.00 -3.51
N ILE A 172 -8.62 9.83 -3.62
CA ILE A 172 -7.88 10.04 -4.87
C ILE A 172 -6.73 9.04 -5.03
N GLY A 173 -6.51 8.62 -6.27
CA GLY A 173 -5.36 7.83 -6.72
C GLY A 173 -5.06 8.13 -8.17
N ALA A 174 -4.19 7.33 -8.78
CA ALA A 174 -3.95 7.42 -10.21
C ALA A 174 -3.59 6.07 -10.82
N LEU A 175 -3.94 5.93 -12.10
CA LEU A 175 -3.36 4.96 -13.01
C LEU A 175 -2.30 5.70 -13.84
N VAL A 176 -1.05 5.24 -13.78
CA VAL A 176 0.04 5.76 -14.61
C VAL A 176 0.27 4.78 -15.75
N VAL A 177 0.31 5.27 -16.99
CA VAL A 177 0.49 4.42 -18.18
C VAL A 177 1.56 5.01 -19.09
N LYS A 178 2.34 4.15 -19.75
CA LYS A 178 3.23 4.64 -20.82
C LYS A 178 2.42 5.35 -21.90
N ARG A 179 2.93 6.50 -22.37
CA ARG A 179 2.25 7.29 -23.40
C ARG A 179 2.01 6.47 -24.66
N GLY A 180 0.84 6.64 -25.26
CA GLY A 180 0.40 5.85 -26.42
C GLY A 180 -0.27 4.52 -26.06
N THR A 181 -0.39 4.19 -24.77
CA THR A 181 -1.19 3.05 -24.32
C THR A 181 -2.67 3.38 -24.37
N ASP A 182 -3.43 2.59 -25.15
CA ASP A 182 -4.88 2.70 -25.18
C ASP A 182 -5.53 2.04 -23.95
N ILE A 183 -6.41 2.81 -23.29
CA ILE A 183 -7.16 2.39 -22.11
C ILE A 183 -8.63 2.75 -22.32
N ALA A 184 -9.49 1.74 -22.33
CA ALA A 184 -10.93 1.94 -22.45
C ALA A 184 -11.50 2.49 -21.13
N ALA A 185 -12.25 3.59 -21.23
CA ALA A 185 -12.89 4.21 -20.09
C ALA A 185 -13.89 3.27 -19.40
N GLN A 186 -13.86 3.26 -18.06
CA GLN A 186 -14.82 2.51 -17.24
C GLN A 186 -15.96 3.38 -16.75
N LEU A 187 -15.65 4.64 -16.41
CA LEU A 187 -16.62 5.67 -16.12
C LEU A 187 -16.87 6.46 -17.40
N LEU A 188 -18.07 6.27 -17.96
CA LEU A 188 -18.49 6.92 -19.19
C LEU A 188 -19.13 8.28 -18.89
N GLY A 189 -18.94 9.25 -19.78
CA GLY A 189 -19.45 10.61 -19.62
C GLY A 189 -18.68 11.59 -20.51
N GLY A 190 -18.29 12.72 -19.94
CA GLY A 190 -17.47 13.72 -20.62
C GLY A 190 -16.04 13.24 -20.93
N GLY A 191 -15.29 14.08 -21.65
CA GLY A 191 -13.91 13.80 -22.08
C GLY A 191 -12.81 14.12 -21.06
N GLN A 192 -13.13 14.17 -19.76
CA GLN A 192 -12.12 14.41 -18.72
C GLN A 192 -11.04 13.31 -18.72
N GLU A 193 -9.88 13.62 -18.12
CA GLU A 193 -8.74 12.69 -18.01
C GLU A 193 -8.38 12.04 -19.36
N MET A 194 -8.27 12.88 -20.40
CA MET A 194 -7.93 12.46 -21.77
C MET A 194 -8.94 11.47 -22.37
N GLY A 195 -10.21 11.54 -21.95
CA GLY A 195 -11.29 10.64 -22.37
C GLY A 195 -11.24 9.26 -21.71
N ARG A 196 -10.33 9.02 -20.77
CA ARG A 196 -10.12 7.70 -20.14
C ARG A 196 -10.88 7.54 -18.82
N ARG A 197 -11.31 8.65 -18.20
CA ARG A 197 -12.07 8.64 -16.94
C ARG A 197 -12.93 9.89 -16.83
N ALA A 198 -14.24 9.74 -17.03
CA ALA A 198 -15.18 10.86 -16.99
C ALA A 198 -15.43 11.41 -15.57
N GLY A 199 -15.96 12.63 -15.52
CA GLY A 199 -16.38 13.31 -14.29
C GLY A 199 -15.45 14.46 -13.92
N THR A 200 -16.02 15.54 -13.39
CA THR A 200 -15.29 16.75 -12.98
C THR A 200 -14.10 16.39 -12.09
N GLU A 201 -12.93 16.91 -12.42
CA GLU A 201 -11.69 16.55 -11.73
C GLU A 201 -11.68 17.02 -10.27
N ASN A 202 -11.18 16.16 -9.37
CA ASN A 202 -11.01 16.50 -7.96
C ASN A 202 -9.75 17.38 -7.78
N VAL A 203 -9.89 18.68 -8.02
CA VAL A 203 -8.80 19.68 -7.94
C VAL A 203 -8.11 19.68 -6.58
N ILE A 204 -8.90 19.67 -5.49
CA ILE A 204 -8.40 19.68 -4.12
C ILE A 204 -7.60 18.40 -3.84
N GLY A 205 -8.16 17.24 -4.21
CA GLY A 205 -7.50 15.95 -4.07
C GLY A 205 -6.21 15.86 -4.86
N ALA A 206 -6.18 16.36 -6.10
CA ALA A 206 -5.00 16.34 -6.95
C ALA A 206 -3.85 17.16 -6.36
N ALA A 207 -4.15 18.37 -5.86
CA ALA A 207 -3.17 19.21 -5.18
C ALA A 207 -2.61 18.53 -3.91
N GLY A 208 -3.49 17.95 -3.08
CA GLY A 208 -3.09 17.20 -1.89
C GLY A 208 -2.27 15.96 -2.20
N PHE A 209 -2.61 15.22 -3.26
CA PHE A 209 -1.86 14.05 -3.71
C PHE A 209 -0.47 14.46 -4.21
N ALA A 210 -0.37 15.49 -5.05
CA ALA A 210 0.91 16.00 -5.53
C ALA A 210 1.84 16.41 -4.39
N ALA A 211 1.34 17.18 -3.42
CA ALA A 211 2.13 17.58 -2.25
C ALA A 211 2.59 16.38 -1.40
N ALA A 212 1.69 15.41 -1.16
CA ALA A 212 2.05 14.19 -0.43
C ALA A 212 3.09 13.34 -1.17
N ALA A 213 2.97 13.22 -2.49
CA ALA A 213 3.90 12.45 -3.32
C ALA A 213 5.31 13.08 -3.31
N THR A 214 5.39 14.40 -3.48
CA THR A 214 6.67 15.13 -3.41
C THR A 214 7.33 14.96 -2.05
N ALA A 215 6.58 15.15 -0.95
CA ALA A 215 7.13 15.03 0.38
C ALA A 215 7.55 13.58 0.71
N ALA A 216 6.76 12.58 0.29
CA ALA A 216 7.09 11.18 0.52
C ALA A 216 8.34 10.71 -0.25
N VAL A 217 8.57 11.22 -1.47
CA VAL A 217 9.82 10.90 -2.19
C VAL A 217 11.03 11.62 -1.58
N GLN A 218 10.82 12.80 -1.00
CA GLN A 218 11.87 13.51 -0.26
C GLN A 218 12.28 12.72 1.00
N ASP A 219 11.33 12.15 1.75
CA ASP A 219 11.64 11.27 2.89
C ASP A 219 12.52 10.08 2.49
N VAL A 220 12.29 9.51 1.30
CA VAL A 220 13.15 8.45 0.74
C VAL A 220 14.56 8.97 0.45
N ALA A 221 14.67 10.15 -0.15
CA ALA A 221 15.97 10.78 -0.46
C ALA A 221 16.76 11.16 0.81
N ASP A 222 16.05 11.55 1.87
CA ASP A 222 16.64 11.98 3.15
C ASP A 222 17.01 10.79 4.07
N GLY A 223 16.71 9.55 3.66
CA GLY A 223 17.03 8.34 4.43
C GLY A 223 16.09 8.07 5.61
N GLU A 224 14.91 8.71 5.65
CA GLU A 224 13.95 8.54 6.74
C GLU A 224 13.45 7.09 6.81
N TRP A 225 13.29 6.44 5.66
CA TRP A 225 12.89 5.03 5.61
C TRP A 225 13.99 4.06 6.08
N ASP A 226 15.28 4.43 6.00
CA ASP A 226 16.37 3.63 6.58
C ASP A 226 16.30 3.64 8.11
N ARG A 227 15.89 4.77 8.69
CA ARG A 227 15.62 4.88 10.14
C ARG A 227 14.43 4.02 10.53
N VAL A 228 13.34 4.05 9.75
CA VAL A 228 12.16 3.23 9.98
C VAL A 228 12.47 1.73 9.85
N GLU A 229 13.34 1.34 8.92
CA GLU A 229 13.83 -0.04 8.78
C GLU A 229 14.50 -0.54 10.07
N LYS A 230 15.40 0.26 10.64
CA LYS A 230 16.06 -0.07 11.92
C LYS A 230 15.06 -0.24 13.06
N LEU A 231 13.99 0.54 13.08
CA LEU A 231 12.91 0.39 14.07
C LEU A 231 12.09 -0.88 13.85
N ARG A 232 11.81 -1.24 12.60
CA ARG A 232 11.15 -2.51 12.25
C ARG A 232 12.02 -3.69 12.70
N ASP A 233 13.32 -3.64 12.43
CA ASP A 233 14.24 -4.70 12.84
C ASP A 233 14.36 -4.79 14.36
N LEU A 234 14.46 -3.66 15.06
CA LEU A 234 14.46 -3.61 16.52
C LEU A 234 13.20 -4.25 17.12
N LEU A 235 12.02 -4.00 16.52
CA LEU A 235 10.78 -4.65 16.92
C LEU A 235 10.90 -6.17 16.81
N GLU A 236 11.30 -6.67 15.62
CA GLU A 236 11.38 -8.10 15.35
C GLU A 236 12.39 -8.78 16.27
N ASP A 237 13.57 -8.18 16.48
CA ASP A 237 14.61 -8.74 17.34
C ASP A 237 14.21 -8.75 18.82
N THR A 238 13.54 -7.70 19.29
CA THR A 238 13.02 -7.64 20.68
C THR A 238 12.00 -8.75 20.93
N LEU A 239 11.08 -8.97 19.98
CA LEU A 239 10.09 -10.04 20.08
C LEU A 239 10.74 -11.43 19.98
N ALA A 240 11.68 -11.62 19.04
CA ALA A 240 12.38 -12.88 18.82
C ALA A 240 13.30 -13.28 19.99
N ALA A 241 13.75 -12.32 20.79
CA ALA A 241 14.54 -12.59 21.99
C ALA A 241 13.75 -13.42 23.01
N GLU A 242 12.47 -13.09 23.21
CA GLU A 242 11.60 -13.73 24.20
C GLU A 242 10.68 -14.81 23.62
N GLU A 243 10.24 -14.71 22.35
CA GLU A 243 9.39 -15.71 21.72
C GLU A 243 10.02 -16.43 20.52
N LYS A 244 10.26 -17.72 20.70
CA LYS A 244 10.95 -18.58 19.72
C LYS A 244 10.01 -19.22 18.70
N ASP A 245 8.74 -19.35 19.04
CA ASP A 245 7.72 -19.95 18.17
C ASP A 245 7.03 -18.93 17.25
N THR A 246 7.48 -17.66 17.30
CA THR A 246 6.93 -16.59 16.46
C THR A 246 7.67 -16.51 15.13
N ILE A 247 6.90 -16.46 14.05
CA ILE A 247 7.38 -16.41 12.67
C ILE A 247 7.31 -14.96 12.19
N PHE A 248 8.43 -14.44 11.70
CA PHE A 248 8.51 -13.15 11.01
C PHE A 248 8.51 -13.40 9.51
N VAL A 249 7.35 -13.24 8.88
CA VAL A 249 7.13 -13.59 7.48
C VAL A 249 7.99 -12.70 6.58
N GLY A 250 8.74 -13.34 5.68
CA GLY A 250 9.68 -12.66 4.77
C GLY A 250 11.00 -12.21 5.42
N LYS A 251 11.32 -12.64 6.65
CA LYS A 251 12.65 -12.39 7.24
C LYS A 251 13.75 -12.93 6.32
N GLY A 252 14.73 -12.09 6.01
CA GLY A 252 15.82 -12.39 5.05
C GLY A 252 15.49 -12.11 3.59
N ALA A 253 14.23 -11.79 3.24
CA ALA A 253 13.87 -11.31 1.91
C ALA A 253 13.98 -9.78 1.81
N LYS A 254 13.98 -9.26 0.58
CA LYS A 254 13.80 -7.82 0.33
C LYS A 254 12.38 -7.43 0.75
N ARG A 255 12.27 -6.53 1.73
CA ARG A 255 10.98 -6.09 2.29
C ARG A 255 10.88 -4.57 2.33
N LEU A 256 9.66 -4.07 2.46
CA LEU A 256 9.40 -2.69 2.85
C LEU A 256 10.10 -2.41 4.17
N PRO A 257 10.67 -1.21 4.33
CA PRO A 257 11.36 -0.80 5.56
C PRO A 257 10.42 -0.78 6.76
N ASN A 258 9.12 -0.55 6.53
CA ASN A 258 8.17 -0.23 7.59
C ASN A 258 7.30 -1.40 8.02
N THR A 259 7.39 -2.56 7.39
CA THR A 259 6.40 -3.63 7.55
C THR A 259 6.99 -4.84 8.27
N SER A 260 6.30 -5.28 9.31
CA SER A 260 6.51 -6.58 9.96
C SER A 260 5.21 -7.37 9.94
N CYS A 261 5.26 -8.58 9.36
CA CYS A 261 4.17 -9.55 9.42
C CYS A 261 4.59 -10.67 10.37
N ILE A 262 3.84 -10.77 11.47
CA ILE A 262 4.18 -11.59 12.62
C ILE A 262 3.10 -12.66 12.76
N ALA A 263 3.46 -13.92 12.59
CA ALA A 263 2.56 -15.05 12.79
C ALA A 263 2.97 -15.82 14.05
N THR A 264 2.02 -16.00 14.97
CA THR A 264 2.25 -16.70 16.23
C THR A 264 1.24 -17.83 16.38
N PRO A 265 1.55 -19.03 15.86
CA PRO A 265 0.65 -20.17 15.89
C PRO A 265 -0.01 -20.40 17.27
N GLY A 266 -1.30 -20.73 17.25
CA GLY A 266 -2.09 -20.89 18.48
C GLY A 266 -2.61 -19.58 19.11
N TRP A 267 -2.29 -18.41 18.55
CA TRP A 267 -2.84 -17.13 18.99
C TRP A 267 -3.48 -16.38 17.82
N LYS A 268 -4.82 -16.41 17.73
CA LYS A 268 -5.57 -15.83 16.60
C LYS A 268 -5.25 -14.35 16.40
N GLY A 269 -5.04 -13.94 15.14
CA GLY A 269 -4.70 -12.55 14.77
C GLY A 269 -5.73 -11.53 15.27
N GLU A 270 -7.04 -11.83 15.15
CA GLU A 270 -8.11 -10.95 15.67
C GLU A 270 -7.98 -10.70 17.18
N THR A 271 -7.63 -11.75 17.93
CA THR A 271 -7.46 -11.65 19.38
C THR A 271 -6.26 -10.79 19.72
N GLN A 272 -5.16 -10.94 18.98
CA GLN A 272 -3.98 -10.08 19.11
C GLN A 272 -4.33 -8.62 18.82
N VAL A 273 -4.98 -8.33 17.70
CA VAL A 273 -5.39 -6.96 17.31
C VAL A 273 -6.25 -6.31 18.39
N MET A 274 -7.30 -7.00 18.87
CA MET A 274 -8.16 -6.50 19.94
C MET A 274 -7.37 -6.25 21.24
N GLN A 275 -6.49 -7.17 21.64
CA GLN A 275 -5.71 -6.99 22.86
C GLN A 275 -4.72 -5.84 22.75
N MET A 276 -4.14 -5.60 21.58
CA MET A 276 -3.25 -4.48 21.32
C MET A 276 -4.00 -3.14 21.21
N ASP A 277 -5.21 -3.13 20.65
CA ASP A 277 -6.06 -1.92 20.65
C ASP A 277 -6.42 -1.50 22.08
N LEU A 278 -6.83 -2.44 22.94
CA LEU A 278 -7.03 -2.21 24.38
C LEU A 278 -5.75 -1.75 25.10
N ALA A 279 -4.58 -2.01 24.51
CA ALA A 279 -3.29 -1.55 25.00
C ALA A 279 -2.89 -0.17 24.48
N GLY A 280 -3.69 0.41 23.58
CA GLY A 280 -3.40 1.69 22.93
C GLY A 280 -2.58 1.58 21.64
N TYR A 281 -2.45 0.40 21.02
CA TYR A 281 -1.73 0.22 19.75
C TYR A 281 -2.68 -0.19 18.63
N ALA A 282 -2.73 0.63 17.57
CA ALA A 282 -3.47 0.29 16.36
C ALA A 282 -2.60 -0.56 15.44
N ILE A 283 -2.98 -1.81 15.22
CA ILE A 283 -2.36 -2.77 14.29
C ILE A 283 -3.44 -3.46 13.46
N SER A 284 -3.06 -4.33 12.53
CA SER A 284 -4.01 -5.06 11.68
C SER A 284 -3.78 -6.57 11.71
N ALA A 285 -4.75 -7.33 11.20
CA ALA A 285 -4.63 -8.75 10.90
C ALA A 285 -5.13 -8.98 9.46
N GLY A 286 -4.32 -9.64 8.63
CA GLY A 286 -4.62 -9.89 7.22
C GLY A 286 -4.82 -8.65 6.35
N SER A 287 -5.56 -8.81 5.24
CA SER A 287 -6.03 -7.70 4.41
C SER A 287 -7.13 -6.94 5.15
N ALA A 288 -6.85 -5.67 5.50
CA ALA A 288 -7.79 -4.78 6.19
C ALA A 288 -9.09 -4.50 5.40
N CYS A 289 -9.17 -4.98 4.14
CA CYS A 289 -10.30 -4.81 3.23
C CYS A 289 -11.30 -5.97 3.26
N SER A 290 -11.04 -7.05 3.99
CA SER A 290 -12.04 -8.11 4.16
C SER A 290 -13.22 -7.58 4.99
N SER A 291 -14.43 -7.67 4.44
CA SER A 291 -15.67 -7.09 4.97
C SER A 291 -16.15 -7.74 6.29
N GLY A 292 -15.39 -7.59 7.38
CA GLY A 292 -15.80 -7.96 8.74
C GLY A 292 -15.80 -9.45 9.07
N LYS A 293 -15.26 -10.32 8.21
CA LYS A 293 -14.99 -11.74 8.53
C LYS A 293 -13.49 -11.96 8.38
N VAL A 294 -12.72 -11.92 9.47
CA VAL A 294 -11.30 -12.26 9.32
C VAL A 294 -11.17 -13.77 9.14
N ARG A 295 -10.51 -14.11 8.03
CA ARG A 295 -10.17 -15.46 7.59
C ARG A 295 -8.65 -15.56 7.59
N ALA A 296 -8.13 -16.78 7.50
CA ALA A 296 -6.70 -16.99 7.26
C ALA A 296 -6.21 -16.13 6.09
N SER A 297 -5.01 -15.56 6.21
CA SER A 297 -4.44 -14.69 5.17
C SER A 297 -4.23 -15.50 3.87
N ARG A 298 -4.87 -15.05 2.78
CA ARG A 298 -4.70 -15.61 1.44
C ARG A 298 -3.24 -15.53 0.99
N VAL A 299 -2.56 -14.42 1.30
CA VAL A 299 -1.14 -14.21 1.02
C VAL A 299 -0.29 -15.28 1.70
N LEU A 300 -0.49 -15.54 3.00
CA LEU A 300 0.29 -16.55 3.71
C LEU A 300 -0.05 -17.97 3.25
N SER A 301 -1.32 -18.27 2.95
CA SER A 301 -1.70 -19.55 2.36
C SER A 301 -1.03 -19.77 1.00
N ALA A 302 -0.94 -18.73 0.16
CA ALA A 302 -0.23 -18.79 -1.12
C ALA A 302 1.28 -19.03 -0.96
N MET A 303 1.86 -18.56 0.14
CA MET A 303 3.24 -18.85 0.53
C MET A 303 3.43 -20.24 1.16
N GLY A 304 2.37 -21.05 1.27
CA GLY A 304 2.42 -22.41 1.79
C GLY A 304 2.34 -22.54 3.32
N PHE A 305 1.97 -21.47 4.05
CA PHE A 305 1.67 -21.60 5.47
C PHE A 305 0.35 -22.34 5.69
N ASP A 306 0.27 -23.16 6.74
CA ASP A 306 -0.97 -23.80 7.13
C ASP A 306 -2.03 -22.78 7.63
N GLU A 307 -3.29 -23.20 7.66
CA GLU A 307 -4.42 -22.35 8.03
C GLU A 307 -4.26 -21.77 9.45
N ALA A 308 -3.73 -22.55 10.39
CA ALA A 308 -3.56 -22.12 11.78
C ALA A 308 -2.53 -20.99 11.90
N THR A 309 -1.42 -21.09 11.17
CA THR A 309 -0.36 -20.09 11.10
C THR A 309 -0.87 -18.85 10.36
N ALA A 310 -1.50 -19.02 9.20
CA ALA A 310 -2.05 -17.92 8.41
C ALA A 310 -3.16 -17.15 9.16
N ALA A 311 -3.94 -17.82 10.02
CA ALA A 311 -4.96 -17.17 10.87
C ALA A 311 -4.39 -16.50 12.14
N SER A 312 -3.11 -16.73 12.45
CA SER A 312 -2.43 -16.12 13.60
C SER A 312 -1.65 -14.84 13.25
N ALA A 313 -1.63 -14.47 11.97
CA ALA A 313 -0.82 -13.35 11.50
C ALA A 313 -1.41 -11.99 11.89
N ILE A 314 -0.53 -11.12 12.37
CA ILE A 314 -0.75 -9.68 12.51
C ILE A 314 0.23 -8.90 11.64
N ARG A 315 -0.16 -7.68 11.26
CA ARG A 315 0.70 -6.72 10.59
C ARG A 315 0.93 -5.52 11.51
N VAL A 316 2.20 -5.21 11.72
CA VAL A 316 2.67 -3.96 12.33
C VAL A 316 3.35 -3.16 11.23
N SER A 317 2.82 -1.99 10.93
CA SER A 317 3.33 -1.12 9.86
C SER A 317 3.61 0.29 10.37
N LEU A 318 4.89 0.64 10.38
CA LEU A 318 5.45 1.86 10.96
C LEU A 318 5.30 3.04 9.97
N GLY A 319 5.43 4.25 10.50
CA GLY A 319 5.54 5.48 9.71
C GLY A 319 6.74 6.34 10.11
N PRO A 320 6.99 7.43 9.37
CA PRO A 320 8.09 8.35 9.65
C PRO A 320 8.06 8.97 11.05
N GLU A 321 6.89 9.10 11.68
CA GLU A 321 6.79 9.65 13.04
C GLU A 321 6.97 8.58 14.13
N THR A 322 7.09 7.29 13.77
CA THR A 322 7.26 6.22 14.76
C THR A 322 8.60 6.34 15.48
N THR A 323 8.57 6.23 16.81
CA THR A 323 9.75 6.33 17.68
C THR A 323 10.20 4.99 18.22
N GLU A 324 11.44 4.93 18.71
CA GLU A 324 11.95 3.75 19.43
C GLU A 324 11.10 3.43 20.67
N GLN A 325 10.66 4.44 21.41
CA GLN A 325 9.81 4.27 22.58
C GLN A 325 8.47 3.61 22.22
N ASP A 326 7.88 3.98 21.09
CA ASP A 326 6.64 3.36 20.59
C ASP A 326 6.84 1.86 20.33
N ILE A 327 7.95 1.51 19.68
CA ILE A 327 8.29 0.13 19.34
C ILE A 327 8.60 -0.73 20.56
N LEU A 328 9.46 -0.25 21.46
CA LEU A 328 9.79 -0.97 22.69
C LEU A 328 8.56 -1.10 23.60
N GLY A 329 7.71 -0.07 23.66
CA GLY A 329 6.43 -0.10 24.34
C GLY A 329 5.48 -1.14 23.76
N PHE A 330 5.36 -1.19 22.43
CA PHE A 330 4.57 -2.20 21.72
C PHE A 330 5.07 -3.60 22.05
N ALA A 331 6.38 -3.84 21.91
CA ALA A 331 6.99 -5.15 22.13
C ALA A 331 6.74 -5.66 23.55
N LYS A 332 7.00 -4.82 24.57
CA LYS A 332 6.71 -5.11 25.98
C LYS A 332 5.24 -5.48 26.20
N SER A 333 4.34 -4.70 25.59
CA SER A 333 2.89 -4.86 25.71
C SER A 333 2.38 -6.15 25.06
N TRP A 334 2.92 -6.49 23.88
CA TRP A 334 2.61 -7.71 23.14
C TRP A 334 3.14 -8.96 23.88
N LEU A 335 4.40 -8.94 24.33
CA LEU A 335 5.01 -10.04 25.09
C LEU A 335 4.26 -10.32 26.41
N ALA A 336 3.83 -9.28 27.11
CA ALA A 336 3.02 -9.44 28.32
C ALA A 336 1.67 -10.14 28.04
N ARG A 337 1.04 -9.86 26.90
CA ARG A 337 -0.21 -10.50 26.47
C ARG A 337 0.01 -11.93 26.01
N LYS A 338 1.11 -12.18 25.28
CA LYS A 338 1.52 -13.51 24.87
C LYS A 338 1.73 -14.45 26.07
N ARG A 339 2.46 -13.98 27.10
CA ARG A 339 2.63 -14.74 28.36
C ARG A 339 1.30 -15.11 29.02
N LYS A 340 0.36 -14.17 29.07
CA LYS A 340 -1.00 -14.42 29.61
C LYS A 340 -1.79 -15.41 28.75
N HIS A 341 -1.67 -15.32 27.42
CA HIS A 341 -2.31 -16.26 26.49
C HIS A 341 -1.75 -17.67 26.70
N HIS A 342 -0.43 -17.82 26.76
CA HIS A 342 0.23 -19.11 26.98
C HIS A 342 -0.19 -19.74 28.32
N ALA A 343 -0.19 -18.97 29.41
CA ALA A 343 -0.63 -19.45 30.72
C ALA A 343 -2.10 -19.95 30.72
N ARG A 344 -2.99 -19.28 29.98
CA ARG A 344 -4.40 -19.69 29.84
C ARG A 344 -4.56 -20.97 29.04
N THR A 345 -3.80 -21.14 27.96
CA THR A 345 -3.86 -22.35 27.15
C THR A 345 -3.35 -23.57 27.93
N LEU A 346 -2.28 -23.42 28.73
CA LEU A 346 -1.79 -24.49 29.61
C LEU A 346 -2.80 -24.85 30.70
N ALA A 347 -3.45 -23.85 31.31
CA ALA A 347 -4.45 -24.06 32.36
C ALA A 347 -5.77 -24.66 31.84
N GLY A 348 -6.10 -24.48 30.57
CA GLY A 348 -7.29 -25.08 29.94
C GLY A 348 -7.05 -26.48 29.33
N ALA A 349 -5.78 -26.91 29.24
CA ALA A 349 -5.38 -28.22 28.76
C ALA A 349 -5.10 -29.23 29.90
N ALA A 350 -5.04 -28.76 31.15
CA ALA A 350 -4.93 -29.55 32.37
C ALA A 350 -6.32 -29.80 32.97
#